data_AF-C1A6H6-F1
#
_entry.id   AF-C1A6H6-F1
#
_cell.length_a   1.000
_cell.length_b   1.000
_cell.length_c   1.000
_cell.angle_alpha   90.00
_cell.angle_beta   90.00
_cell.angle_gamma   90.00
#
_symmetry.space_group_name_H-M   'P 1'
#
loop_
_entity.id
_entity.type
_entity.pdbx_description
1 polymer ?
#
loop_
_entity_poly.entity_id
_entity_poly.type
_entity_poly.pdbx_seq_one_letter_code
_entity_poly.pdbx_strand_id
1 'polypeptide(L)'
;MLAPSTNRLLSLAAAAAVLPLLGIYALLLYISTPSATGGMEPTTTMLCYIALTIIFGALITVALNFSRQLTREAKGEYQTP
;
A
#
# COMPACT_ATOMS: atom_id res chain seq x y z
N MET A 1 17.70 15.60 -12.30
CA MET A 1 17.21 14.24 -12.62
C MET A 1 18.08 13.25 -11.85
N LEU A 2 17.47 12.32 -11.10
CA LEU A 2 18.21 11.28 -10.39
C LEU A 2 18.88 10.31 -11.38
N ALA A 3 19.94 9.63 -10.95
CA ALA A 3 20.58 8.62 -11.78
C ALA A 3 19.60 7.47 -12.07
N PRO A 4 19.61 6.88 -13.29
CA PRO A 4 18.71 5.77 -13.63
C PRO A 4 18.81 4.57 -12.68
N SER A 5 19.98 4.30 -12.13
CA SER A 5 20.19 3.26 -11.10
C SER A 5 19.46 3.57 -9.80
N THR A 6 19.49 4.83 -9.34
CA THR A 6 18.75 5.29 -8.16
C THR A 6 17.25 5.17 -8.37
N ASN A 7 16.73 5.57 -9.54
CA ASN A 7 15.31 5.44 -9.85
C ASN A 7 14.83 3.98 -9.87
N ARG A 8 15.64 3.05 -10.38
CA ARG A 8 15.33 1.60 -10.32
C ARG A 8 15.28 1.08 -8.88
N LEU A 9 16.26 1.46 -8.06
CA LEU A 9 16.29 1.09 -6.64
C LEU A 9 15.07 1.63 -5.88
N LEU A 10 14.74 2.91 -6.08
CA LEU A 10 13.57 3.53 -5.45
C LEU A 10 12.26 2.91 -5.94
N SER A 11 12.16 2.58 -7.22
CA SER A 11 11.00 1.88 -7.78
C SER A 11 10.81 0.50 -7.14
N LEU A 12 11.90 -0.26 -6.96
CA LEU A 12 11.87 -1.56 -6.29
C LEU A 12 11.49 -1.40 -4.81
N ALA A 13 12.08 -0.42 -4.11
CA ALA A 13 11.76 -0.13 -2.72
C ALA A 13 10.27 0.26 -2.54
N ALA A 14 9.74 1.10 -3.41
CA ALA A 14 8.33 1.50 -3.40
C ALA A 14 7.39 0.31 -3.66
N ALA A 15 7.75 -0.59 -4.57
CA ALA A 15 7.00 -1.83 -4.79
C ALA A 15 7.10 -2.78 -3.59
N ALA A 16 8.29 -2.93 -3.01
CA ALA A 16 8.53 -3.79 -1.84
C ALA A 16 7.76 -3.30 -0.61
N ALA A 17 7.56 -1.99 -0.45
CA ALA A 17 6.79 -1.39 0.64
C ALA A 17 5.30 -1.82 0.65
N VAL A 18 4.78 -2.35 -0.47
CA VAL A 18 3.42 -2.91 -0.52
C VAL A 18 3.28 -4.16 0.35
N LEU A 19 4.33 -4.98 0.48
CA LEU A 19 4.29 -6.21 1.29
C LEU A 19 4.02 -5.94 2.79
N PRO A 20 4.77 -5.07 3.49
CA PRO A 20 4.46 -4.76 4.88
C PRO A 20 3.11 -4.04 5.03
N LEU A 21 2.68 -3.23 4.06
CA LEU A 21 1.34 -2.60 4.08
C LEU A 21 0.23 -3.66 4.03
N LEU A 22 0.36 -4.66 3.16
CA LEU A 22 -0.58 -5.79 3.10
C LEU A 22 -0.55 -6.63 4.39
N GLY A 23 0.63 -6.84 4.96
CA GLY A 23 0.79 -7.55 6.23
C GLY A 23 0.10 -6.84 7.40
N ILE A 24 0.29 -5.52 7.54
CA ILE A 24 -0.38 -4.71 8.56
C ILE A 24 -1.89 -4.70 8.33
N TYR A 25 -2.34 -4.52 7.08
CA TYR A 25 -3.76 -4.56 6.75
C TYR A 25 -4.40 -5.89 7.16
N ALA A 26 -3.80 -7.03 6.79
CA ALA A 26 -4.29 -8.35 7.16
C ALA A 26 -4.32 -8.55 8.69
N LEU A 27 -3.28 -8.10 9.40
CA LEU A 27 -3.23 -8.16 10.86
C LEU A 27 -4.35 -7.34 11.49
N LEU A 28 -4.58 -6.12 11.02
CA LEU A 28 -5.64 -5.24 11.51
C LEU A 28 -7.02 -5.84 11.29
N LEU A 29 -7.28 -6.44 10.11
CA LEU A 29 -8.54 -7.14 9.86
C LEU A 29 -8.71 -8.33 10.81
N TYR A 30 -7.65 -9.11 11.01
CA TYR A 30 -7.67 -10.28 11.90
C TYR A 30 -8.05 -9.89 13.34
N ILE A 31 -7.36 -8.90 13.93
CA ILE A 31 -7.64 -8.48 15.31
C ILE A 31 -9.00 -7.78 15.47
N SER A 32 -9.53 -7.15 14.42
CA SER A 32 -10.85 -6.52 14.43
C SER A 32 -12.00 -7.49 14.22
N THR A 33 -11.72 -8.76 13.93
CA THR A 33 -12.76 -9.78 13.70
C THR A 33 -13.55 -10.05 15.00
N PRO A 34 -14.89 -9.96 14.99
CA PRO A 34 -15.72 -10.29 16.14
C PRO A 34 -15.56 -11.76 16.50
N SER A 35 -15.42 -12.06 17.79
CA SER A 35 -15.36 -13.43 18.31
C SER A 35 -16.15 -13.55 19.61
N ALA A 36 -16.49 -14.79 19.99
CA ALA A 36 -17.24 -15.06 21.22
C ALA A 36 -16.47 -14.67 22.50
N THR A 37 -15.15 -14.53 22.43
CA THR A 37 -14.25 -14.29 23.57
C THR A 37 -13.54 -12.93 23.53
N GLY A 38 -13.80 -12.11 22.50
CA GLY A 38 -13.16 -10.80 22.32
C GLY A 38 -13.38 -10.21 20.93
N GLY A 39 -12.70 -9.10 20.65
CA GLY A 39 -12.82 -8.37 19.39
C GLY A 39 -13.77 -7.18 19.47
N MET A 40 -14.04 -6.58 18.32
CA MET A 40 -14.91 -5.39 18.20
C MET A 40 -16.37 -5.79 18.00
N GLU A 41 -17.28 -4.89 18.40
CA GLU A 41 -18.71 -5.02 18.09
C GLU A 41 -18.90 -5.14 16.56
N PRO A 42 -19.76 -6.06 16.07
CA PRO A 42 -19.93 -6.31 14.63
C PRO A 42 -20.15 -5.06 13.77
N THR A 43 -20.97 -4.11 14.24
CA THR A 43 -21.22 -2.84 13.54
C THR A 43 -19.94 -2.02 13.37
N THR A 44 -19.16 -1.93 14.44
CA THR A 44 -17.90 -1.17 14.45
C THR A 44 -16.82 -1.89 13.65
N THR A 45 -16.78 -3.23 13.67
CA THR A 45 -15.92 -4.02 12.77
C THR A 45 -16.22 -3.72 11.32
N MET A 46 -17.50 -3.70 10.91
CA MET A 46 -17.87 -3.44 9.52
C MET A 46 -17.35 -2.08 9.05
N LEU A 47 -17.53 -1.04 9.87
CA LEU A 47 -16.99 0.29 9.59
C LEU A 47 -15.46 0.28 9.51
N CYS A 48 -14.80 -0.43 10.43
CA CYS A 48 -13.35 -0.56 10.46
C CYS A 48 -12.82 -1.24 9.19
N TYR A 49 -13.46 -2.32 8.73
CA TYR A 49 -13.08 -3.02 7.51
C TYR A 49 -13.19 -2.13 6.28
N ILE A 50 -14.27 -1.36 6.15
CA ILE A 50 -14.44 -0.42 5.04
C ILE A 50 -13.34 0.66 5.08
N ALA A 51 -13.15 1.30 6.25
CA ALA A 51 -12.16 2.35 6.40
C ALA A 51 -10.73 1.86 6.12
N LEU A 52 -10.33 0.73 6.70
CA LEU A 52 -9.01 0.13 6.49
C LEU A 52 -8.81 -0.26 5.03
N THR A 53 -9.81 -0.86 4.39
CA THR A 53 -9.70 -1.25 2.98
C THR A 53 -9.48 -0.05 2.07
N ILE A 54 -10.21 1.06 2.32
CA ILE A 54 -10.06 2.30 1.55
C ILE A 54 -8.67 2.90 1.78
N ILE A 55 -8.24 3.03 3.03
CA ILE A 55 -6.96 3.67 3.38
C ILE A 55 -5.78 2.86 2.83
N PHE A 56 -5.71 1.56 3.12
CA PHE A 56 -4.62 0.71 2.64
C PHE A 56 -4.65 0.55 1.13
N GLY A 57 -5.84 0.44 0.52
CA GLY A 57 -5.99 0.42 -0.94
C GLY A 57 -5.43 1.68 -1.60
N ALA A 58 -5.72 2.86 -1.05
CA ALA A 58 -5.18 4.13 -1.54
C ALA A 58 -3.65 4.18 -1.41
N LEU A 59 -3.10 3.81 -0.25
CA LEU A 59 -1.64 3.80 -0.02
C LEU A 59 -0.91 2.84 -0.97
N ILE A 60 -1.44 1.63 -1.15
CA ILE A 60 -0.87 0.63 -2.08
C ILE A 60 -0.92 1.16 -3.51
N THR A 61 -2.04 1.75 -3.92
CA THR A 61 -2.20 2.33 -5.27
C THR A 61 -1.18 3.43 -5.53
N VAL A 62 -1.00 4.34 -4.56
CA VAL A 62 0.00 5.41 -4.64
C VAL A 62 1.41 4.85 -4.74
N ALA A 63 1.78 3.88 -3.88
CA ALA A 63 3.10 3.25 -3.90
C ALA A 63 3.40 2.58 -5.25
N LEU A 64 2.43 1.86 -5.82
CA LEU A 64 2.55 1.22 -7.13
C LEU A 64 2.66 2.23 -8.27
N ASN A 65 1.90 3.33 -8.20
CA ASN A 65 1.98 4.39 -9.20
C ASN A 65 3.34 5.10 -9.17
N PHE A 66 3.86 5.43 -7.99
CA PHE A 66 5.21 5.96 -7.83
C PHE A 66 6.27 4.98 -8.36
N SER A 67 6.16 3.71 -8.02
CA SER A 67 7.07 2.67 -8.52
C SER A 67 7.07 2.61 -10.05
N ARG A 68 5.88 2.67 -10.69
CA ARG A 68 5.74 2.67 -12.15
C ARG A 68 6.35 3.92 -12.79
N GLN A 69 6.11 5.10 -12.22
CA GLN A 69 6.69 6.35 -12.71
C GLN A 69 8.21 6.34 -12.63
N LEU A 70 8.78 5.94 -11.49
CA LEU A 70 10.23 5.83 -11.33
C LEU A 70 10.86 4.82 -12.29
N THR A 71 10.19 3.70 -12.58
CA THR A 71 10.64 2.75 -13.61
C THR A 71 10.64 3.36 -15.01
N ARG A 72 9.62 4.16 -15.36
CA ARG A 72 9.55 4.86 -16.66
C ARG A 72 10.67 5.89 -16.79
N GLU A 73 10.88 6.70 -15.75
CA GLU A 73 11.98 7.66 -15.71
C GLU A 73 13.35 6.98 -15.83
N ALA A 74 13.55 5.84 -15.18
CA ALA A 74 14.79 5.06 -15.30
C ALA A 74 15.02 4.45 -16.70
N LYS A 75 13.99 4.42 -17.56
CA LYS A 75 14.07 4.02 -18.96
C LYS A 75 14.18 5.21 -19.91
N GLY A 76 14.22 6.44 -19.39
CA GLY A 76 14.23 7.67 -20.19
C GLY A 76 12.86 8.09 -20.72
N GLU A 77 11.78 7.40 -20.33
CA GLU A 77 10.41 7.77 -20.64
C GLU A 77 9.94 8.83 -19.63
N TYR A 78 10.30 10.09 -19.87
CA TYR A 78 9.83 11.21 -19.07
C TYR A 78 8.39 11.56 -19.46
N GLN A 79 7.45 11.35 -18.54
CA GLN A 79 6.13 11.96 -18.65
C GLN A 79 6.22 13.34 -18.01
N THR A 80 6.35 14.38 -18.83
CA THR A 80 6.01 15.74 -18.40
C THR A 80 4.50 15.79 -18.09
N PRO A 81 4.07 16.63 -17.14
CA PRO A 81 2.68 16.70 -16.70
C PRO A 81 1.67 16.88 -17.84
#